data_AF-A0A5P2XIT4-F1
#
_entry.id   AF-A0A5P2XIT4-F1
#
_cell.length_a   1.000
_cell.length_b   1.000
_cell.length_c   1.000
_cell.angle_alpha   90.00
_cell.angle_beta   90.00
_cell.angle_gamma   90.00
#
_symmetry.space_group_name_H-M   'P 1'
#
loop_
_entity.id
_entity.type
_entity.pdbx_description
1 polymer ?
#
loop_
_entity_poly.entity_id
_entity_poly.type
_entity_poly.pdbx_seq_one_letter_code
_entity_poly.pdbx_strand_id
1 'polypeptide(L)'
;MRIIYTDRGPSPLEPEKPGAAGERDSTLGLWGAFSVEKFADASPLYYTHEDARGWLDFLQRSADRNFWFADAGVQVWAYEEAFDNWQDRFGMDAVCAVYHSGHGTMDGNGVFMAPLGAAWDGRTRAYSNRMALGNEKARYVFWSTCFSLRVLGGHSPIRTWAGPNLGFRMLFGFETTSVDNPDYGSKFWAKWQSGQTFAEAWLNASWDISVHQAPSVCAVGATQAEAVDRLNTERYLYRPAVSDTWYAWRWYYARASLAEQQGVLPQGAQTVRLAPREPSAELAAAGRMASFPAAALEEVQADHQGVLSASSGDRTVSTGPKAVRWVRLAEPNQRTTTALPTERAVELARAFAEEHADGAELVVDGVHDLMQNSGTKDGSEIGAPTTLVTYVTFRQTFDGVPVITPDRGVVRVGLDNDGTVVRAQLSTRQATGARREPSSQVAPPAAGGARDTGAPPLGDPGEALAAAQRRVLAELAVRGAGEGADYRSALAPERQPEVRDVPGTLQVGYEIEGNEAFPAARKLIEIGPEDGVRTRRWVTAPLAR
;
A
#
# COMPACT_ATOMS: atom_id res chain seq x y z
N MET A 1 1.69 25.55 -19.52
CA MET A 1 0.81 24.62 -18.79
C MET A 1 -0.17 25.44 -17.96
N ARG A 2 -1.45 25.37 -18.32
CA ARG A 2 -2.58 25.90 -17.57
C ARG A 2 -3.11 24.76 -16.68
N ILE A 3 -3.21 25.03 -15.38
CA ILE A 3 -3.76 24.07 -14.42
C ILE A 3 -5.25 24.35 -14.25
N ILE A 4 -6.08 23.34 -14.49
CA ILE A 4 -7.52 23.40 -14.30
C ILE A 4 -7.84 22.67 -12.99
N TYR A 5 -8.34 23.43 -12.01
CA TYR A 5 -8.82 22.88 -10.74
C TYR A 5 -10.25 22.38 -10.90
N THR A 6 -10.53 21.19 -10.39
CA THR A 6 -11.89 20.62 -10.38
C THR A 6 -12.42 20.62 -8.94
N ASP A 7 -13.60 21.22 -8.72
CA ASP A 7 -14.15 21.43 -7.36
C ASP A 7 -14.52 20.13 -6.62
N ARG A 8 -14.77 19.03 -7.36
CA ARG A 8 -15.12 17.72 -6.77
C ARG A 8 -14.06 16.63 -6.97
N GLY A 9 -13.01 16.90 -7.74
CA GLY A 9 -12.04 15.88 -8.14
C GLY A 9 -12.63 14.75 -9.00
N PRO A 10 -11.82 13.77 -9.42
CA PRO A 10 -12.30 12.58 -10.10
C PRO A 10 -13.09 11.67 -9.15
N SER A 11 -14.22 11.13 -9.62
CA SER A 11 -15.04 10.17 -8.89
C SER A 11 -14.76 8.74 -9.39
N PRO A 12 -14.62 7.74 -8.49
CA PRO A 12 -14.52 6.34 -8.88
C PRO A 12 -15.91 5.73 -9.15
N LEU A 13 -16.99 6.52 -9.09
CA LEU A 13 -18.33 6.07 -9.47
C LEU A 13 -18.51 6.14 -10.98
N GLU A 14 -19.35 5.26 -11.53
CA GLU A 14 -19.74 5.35 -12.93
C GLU A 14 -20.34 6.73 -13.23
N PRO A 15 -19.96 7.38 -14.35
CA PRO A 15 -20.59 8.63 -14.78
C PRO A 15 -22.09 8.42 -14.97
N GLU A 16 -22.92 9.28 -14.37
CA GLU A 16 -24.36 9.23 -14.58
C GLU A 16 -24.70 9.43 -16.08
N LYS A 17 -25.57 8.59 -16.64
CA LYS A 17 -26.10 8.83 -17.99
C LYS A 17 -26.89 10.15 -18.00
N PRO A 18 -26.72 11.02 -19.01
CA PRO A 18 -27.52 12.24 -19.15
C PRO A 18 -29.02 11.89 -19.16
N GLY A 19 -29.79 12.44 -18.23
CA GLY A 19 -31.26 12.24 -18.14
C GLY A 19 -31.75 11.38 -16.97
N ALA A 20 -30.86 10.82 -16.14
CA ALA A 20 -31.25 10.05 -14.93
C ALA A 20 -31.44 10.92 -13.67
N ALA A 21 -31.65 12.23 -13.81
CA ALA A 21 -31.76 13.17 -12.68
C ALA A 21 -33.09 13.07 -11.89
N GLY A 22 -33.80 11.94 -11.98
CA GLY A 22 -35.16 11.75 -11.47
C GLY A 22 -35.28 11.04 -10.11
N GLU A 23 -34.26 10.36 -9.63
CA GLU A 23 -34.33 9.62 -8.36
C GLU A 23 -33.08 9.83 -7.52
N ARG A 24 -32.95 11.04 -6.95
CA ARG A 24 -32.00 11.26 -5.85
C ARG A 24 -32.59 10.71 -4.56
N ASP A 25 -32.53 9.40 -4.40
CA ASP A 25 -32.45 8.82 -3.06
C ASP A 25 -31.01 9.02 -2.57
N SER A 26 -30.82 9.78 -1.49
CA SER A 26 -29.51 10.12 -0.92
C SER A 26 -28.78 8.94 -0.27
N THR A 27 -29.11 7.68 -0.62
CA THR A 27 -28.78 6.48 0.14
C THR A 27 -28.41 5.25 -0.72
N LEU A 28 -27.40 5.42 -1.59
CA LEU A 28 -27.10 4.56 -2.75
C LEU A 28 -26.42 3.19 -2.49
N GLY A 29 -26.15 2.79 -1.24
CA GLY A 29 -25.50 1.49 -0.95
C GLY A 29 -24.12 1.35 -1.62
N LEU A 30 -23.30 2.40 -1.58
CA LEU A 30 -22.07 2.48 -2.36
C LEU A 30 -20.86 1.95 -1.61
N TRP A 31 -20.67 2.37 -0.36
CA TRP A 31 -19.52 1.94 0.42
C TRP A 31 -19.70 1.99 1.92
N GLY A 32 -18.99 1.08 2.59
CA GLY A 32 -18.89 1.00 4.03
C GLY A 32 -17.55 0.41 4.45
N ALA A 33 -17.19 0.60 5.71
CA ALA A 33 -15.94 0.06 6.24
C ALA A 33 -16.07 -0.54 7.64
N PHE A 34 -15.15 -1.45 7.94
CA PHE A 34 -14.91 -2.04 9.24
C PHE A 34 -13.45 -1.79 9.62
N SER A 35 -13.19 -1.40 10.86
CA SER A 35 -11.82 -1.25 11.35
C SER A 35 -11.71 -1.74 12.79
N VAL A 36 -10.81 -2.67 13.06
CA VAL A 36 -10.67 -3.27 14.39
C VAL A 36 -9.25 -3.04 14.91
N GLU A 37 -9.13 -2.30 16.00
CA GLU A 37 -7.89 -2.14 16.76
C GLU A 37 -7.95 -2.93 18.06
N LYS A 38 -9.15 -3.01 18.66
CA LYS A 38 -9.44 -3.78 19.86
C LYS A 38 -10.22 -5.04 19.49
N PHE A 39 -9.59 -6.19 19.68
CA PHE A 39 -10.14 -7.48 19.33
C PHE A 39 -10.68 -8.21 20.57
N ALA A 40 -11.69 -9.05 20.37
CA ALA A 40 -12.25 -9.88 21.42
C ALA A 40 -11.29 -11.00 21.86
N ASP A 41 -10.49 -11.54 20.92
CA ASP A 41 -9.65 -12.73 21.13
C ASP A 41 -8.32 -12.69 20.34
N ALA A 42 -7.83 -11.50 20.00
CA ALA A 42 -6.55 -11.29 19.31
C ALA A 42 -5.79 -10.09 19.89
N SER A 43 -4.49 -9.98 19.55
CA SER A 43 -3.67 -8.83 19.95
C SER A 43 -4.19 -7.53 19.32
N PRO A 44 -4.01 -6.38 19.99
CA PRO A 44 -4.45 -5.10 19.42
C PRO A 44 -3.62 -4.70 18.19
N LEU A 45 -4.22 -3.88 17.34
CA LEU A 45 -3.56 -3.15 16.24
C LEU A 45 -3.60 -1.64 16.52
N TYR A 46 -2.85 -0.84 15.76
CA TYR A 46 -2.73 0.60 16.02
C TYR A 46 -3.29 1.50 14.92
N TYR A 47 -3.28 1.05 13.66
CA TYR A 47 -3.56 1.93 12.53
C TYR A 47 -4.77 1.53 11.68
N THR A 48 -5.58 0.57 12.11
CA THR A 48 -6.69 0.08 11.27
C THR A 48 -7.78 1.13 11.14
N HIS A 49 -7.96 2.02 12.13
CA HIS A 49 -8.90 3.13 12.04
C HIS A 49 -8.43 4.20 11.04
N GLU A 50 -7.15 4.59 11.09
CA GLU A 50 -6.57 5.55 10.15
C GLU A 50 -6.54 4.99 8.73
N ASP A 51 -6.25 3.70 8.57
CA ASP A 51 -6.27 3.01 7.28
C ASP A 51 -7.66 3.04 6.63
N ALA A 52 -8.68 2.57 7.35
CA ALA A 52 -10.07 2.62 6.87
C ALA A 52 -10.56 4.05 6.64
N ARG A 53 -10.16 5.01 7.49
CA ARG A 53 -10.48 6.42 7.30
C ARG A 53 -9.87 6.97 6.02
N GLY A 54 -8.60 6.67 5.74
CA GLY A 54 -7.92 7.08 4.51
C GLY A 54 -8.65 6.59 3.25
N TRP A 55 -9.25 5.40 3.31
CA TRP A 55 -10.09 4.88 2.24
C TRP A 55 -11.45 5.61 2.13
N LEU A 56 -12.12 5.83 3.25
CA LEU A 56 -13.44 6.46 3.32
C LEU A 56 -13.43 7.96 2.96
N ASP A 57 -12.45 8.71 3.45
CA ASP A 57 -12.32 10.17 3.24
C ASP A 57 -12.20 10.53 1.75
N PHE A 58 -11.71 9.60 0.93
CA PHE A 58 -11.69 9.76 -0.52
C PHE A 58 -13.10 9.64 -1.11
N LEU A 59 -13.82 8.56 -0.78
CA LEU A 59 -15.12 8.26 -1.34
C LEU A 59 -16.20 9.25 -0.89
N GLN A 60 -16.11 9.75 0.35
CA GLN A 60 -17.04 10.73 0.93
C GLN A 60 -17.14 12.05 0.14
N ARG A 61 -16.19 12.31 -0.77
CA ARG A 61 -16.22 13.47 -1.67
C ARG A 61 -17.29 13.33 -2.76
N SER A 62 -17.65 12.09 -3.09
CA SER A 62 -18.54 11.73 -4.20
C SER A 62 -19.94 11.32 -3.74
N ALA A 63 -20.09 10.73 -2.55
CA ALA A 63 -21.38 10.45 -1.93
C ALA A 63 -21.26 10.30 -0.41
N ASP A 64 -22.38 10.24 0.32
CA ASP A 64 -22.35 9.94 1.74
C ASP A 64 -21.97 8.48 2.00
N ARG A 65 -21.30 8.23 3.13
CA ARG A 65 -20.95 6.86 3.57
C ARG A 65 -22.17 6.14 4.11
N ASN A 66 -22.32 4.85 3.78
CA ASN A 66 -23.38 4.01 4.36
C ASN A 66 -23.12 3.70 5.84
N PHE A 67 -21.96 3.14 6.16
CA PHE A 67 -21.58 2.83 7.54
C PHE A 67 -20.05 2.86 7.75
N TRP A 68 -19.65 3.04 9.01
CA TRP A 68 -18.33 2.68 9.49
C TRP A 68 -18.47 2.13 10.90
N PHE A 69 -18.14 0.86 11.09
CA PHE A 69 -18.09 0.25 12.41
C PHE A 69 -16.64 0.06 12.85
N ALA A 70 -16.39 0.32 14.12
CA ALA A 70 -15.09 0.19 14.74
C ALA A 70 -15.15 -0.71 15.98
N ASP A 71 -14.06 -1.44 16.23
CA ASP A 71 -13.86 -2.28 17.42
C ASP A 71 -15.08 -3.16 17.73
N ALA A 72 -15.67 -3.06 18.92
CA ALA A 72 -16.79 -3.86 19.38
C ALA A 72 -18.07 -3.74 18.51
N GLY A 73 -18.16 -2.71 17.66
CA GLY A 73 -19.20 -2.59 16.64
C GLY A 73 -19.00 -3.52 15.44
N VAL A 74 -17.81 -4.10 15.28
CA VAL A 74 -17.49 -5.09 14.24
C VAL A 74 -17.66 -6.49 14.83
N GLN A 75 -18.66 -7.20 14.34
CA GLN A 75 -19.11 -8.49 14.88
C GLN A 75 -19.53 -9.43 13.75
N VAL A 76 -19.73 -10.71 14.07
CA VAL A 76 -19.93 -11.78 13.08
C VAL A 76 -21.14 -11.54 12.19
N TRP A 77 -22.21 -10.94 12.71
CA TRP A 77 -23.41 -10.61 11.94
C TRP A 77 -23.12 -9.80 10.69
N ALA A 78 -22.05 -9.00 10.68
CA ALA A 78 -21.73 -8.13 9.55
C ALA A 78 -21.20 -8.88 8.32
N TYR A 79 -20.95 -10.19 8.42
CA TYR A 79 -20.25 -10.98 7.40
C TYR A 79 -21.05 -12.19 6.88
N GLU A 80 -22.12 -12.59 7.58
CA GLU A 80 -22.86 -13.83 7.28
C GLU A 80 -24.28 -13.50 6.79
N GLU A 81 -24.71 -14.20 5.74
CA GLU A 81 -25.92 -13.91 4.93
C GLU A 81 -27.21 -13.68 5.72
N ALA A 82 -27.38 -14.40 6.84
CA ALA A 82 -28.59 -14.29 7.63
C ALA A 82 -28.73 -12.93 8.33
N PHE A 83 -27.65 -12.14 8.41
CA PHE A 83 -27.57 -10.95 9.26
C PHE A 83 -26.84 -9.76 8.62
N ASP A 84 -26.23 -9.92 7.45
CA ASP A 84 -25.66 -8.82 6.67
C ASP A 84 -26.78 -8.03 5.99
N ASN A 85 -27.37 -7.15 6.78
CA ASN A 85 -28.63 -6.50 6.47
C ASN A 85 -28.50 -5.45 5.33
N TRP A 86 -28.54 -5.92 4.09
CA TRP A 86 -28.52 -5.08 2.90
C TRP A 86 -29.73 -4.13 2.79
N GLN A 87 -30.84 -4.47 3.46
CA GLN A 87 -32.07 -3.68 3.51
C GLN A 87 -31.91 -2.46 4.44
N ASP A 88 -31.30 -2.67 5.60
CA ASP A 88 -30.94 -1.62 6.56
C ASP A 88 -29.54 -1.02 6.32
N ARG A 89 -28.87 -1.48 5.24
CA ARG A 89 -27.71 -0.85 4.59
C ARG A 89 -26.43 -0.92 5.42
N PHE A 90 -26.25 -2.01 6.16
CA PHE A 90 -25.03 -2.33 6.88
C PHE A 90 -24.66 -3.80 6.74
N GLY A 91 -23.37 -4.11 6.84
CA GLY A 91 -22.86 -5.46 6.56
C GLY A 91 -22.03 -5.50 5.27
N MET A 92 -21.32 -6.59 5.09
CA MET A 92 -20.30 -6.72 4.06
C MET A 92 -20.90 -6.73 2.64
N ASP A 93 -22.05 -7.38 2.46
CA ASP A 93 -22.77 -7.43 1.17
C ASP A 93 -23.82 -6.31 0.99
N ALA A 94 -23.90 -5.37 1.92
CA ALA A 94 -24.87 -4.27 1.89
C ALA A 94 -24.46 -3.08 0.99
N VAL A 95 -23.23 -3.09 0.47
CA VAL A 95 -22.62 -1.97 -0.26
C VAL A 95 -21.83 -2.45 -1.49
N CYS A 96 -21.71 -1.61 -2.52
CA CYS A 96 -20.93 -1.91 -3.74
C CYS A 96 -19.44 -2.19 -3.46
N ALA A 97 -18.83 -1.37 -2.60
CA ALA A 97 -17.44 -1.50 -2.18
C ALA A 97 -17.33 -1.55 -0.65
N VAL A 98 -16.65 -2.56 -0.12
CA VAL A 98 -16.46 -2.72 1.32
C VAL A 98 -14.98 -2.81 1.67
N TYR A 99 -14.60 -2.13 2.75
CA TYR A 99 -13.24 -2.12 3.25
C TYR A 99 -13.16 -2.67 4.68
N HIS A 100 -12.33 -3.68 4.90
CA HIS A 100 -12.03 -4.19 6.23
C HIS A 100 -10.54 -3.98 6.54
N SER A 101 -10.24 -3.31 7.64
CA SER A 101 -8.89 -3.18 8.19
C SER A 101 -8.81 -3.85 9.56
N GLY A 102 -7.91 -4.82 9.70
CA GLY A 102 -7.90 -5.70 10.86
C GLY A 102 -6.92 -6.85 10.75
N HIS A 103 -7.07 -7.81 11.65
CA HIS A 103 -6.33 -9.06 11.58
C HIS A 103 -6.92 -10.01 10.55
N GLY A 104 -6.06 -10.86 10.00
CA GLY A 104 -6.45 -11.91 9.09
C GLY A 104 -5.49 -13.09 9.18
N THR A 105 -5.99 -14.28 8.91
CA THR A 105 -5.17 -15.47 8.71
C THR A 105 -5.91 -16.46 7.83
N MET A 106 -5.22 -17.48 7.33
CA MET A 106 -5.82 -18.54 6.54
C MET A 106 -5.30 -19.89 7.01
N ASP A 107 -6.21 -20.83 7.24
CA ASP A 107 -5.85 -22.19 7.63
C ASP A 107 -5.29 -23.01 6.45
N GLY A 108 -4.81 -24.22 6.74
CA GLY A 108 -4.28 -25.13 5.72
C GLY A 108 -5.33 -25.65 4.72
N ASN A 109 -6.62 -25.50 5.00
CA ASN A 109 -7.73 -25.86 4.11
C ASN A 109 -8.07 -24.75 3.12
N GLY A 110 -7.58 -23.52 3.35
CA GLY A 110 -7.89 -22.36 2.55
C GLY A 110 -9.09 -21.58 3.08
N VAL A 111 -9.47 -21.74 4.35
CA VAL A 111 -10.51 -20.93 4.99
C VAL A 111 -9.85 -19.69 5.58
N PHE A 112 -10.24 -18.51 5.11
CA PHE A 112 -9.81 -17.24 5.66
C PHE A 112 -10.61 -16.92 6.93
N MET A 113 -9.93 -16.34 7.92
CA MET A 113 -10.50 -15.99 9.22
C MET A 113 -10.10 -14.57 9.61
N ALA A 114 -11.07 -13.78 10.06
CA ALA A 114 -10.85 -12.42 10.58
C ALA A 114 -11.33 -12.32 12.04
N PRO A 115 -10.43 -12.13 13.01
CA PRO A 115 -10.79 -11.75 14.37
C PRO A 115 -11.56 -10.41 14.40
N LEU A 116 -12.55 -10.31 15.27
CA LEU A 116 -13.47 -9.17 15.35
C LEU A 116 -13.40 -8.51 16.73
N GLY A 117 -14.06 -7.36 16.88
CA GLY A 117 -13.92 -6.56 18.10
C GLY A 117 -14.84 -6.95 19.26
N ALA A 118 -15.86 -7.77 19.02
CA ALA A 118 -16.70 -8.33 20.07
C ALA A 118 -17.27 -9.69 19.68
N ALA A 119 -17.67 -10.46 20.70
CA ALA A 119 -18.43 -11.68 20.48
C ALA A 119 -19.87 -11.35 20.05
N TRP A 120 -20.38 -12.09 19.08
CA TRP A 120 -21.79 -12.14 18.71
C TRP A 120 -22.15 -13.61 18.59
N ASP A 121 -23.30 -14.05 19.10
CA ASP A 121 -23.72 -15.45 19.22
C ASP A 121 -22.70 -16.44 19.85
N GLY A 122 -21.73 -15.91 20.59
CA GLY A 122 -20.63 -16.67 21.19
C GLY A 122 -19.39 -16.81 20.29
N ARG A 123 -19.43 -16.28 19.06
CA ARG A 123 -18.31 -16.27 18.11
C ARG A 123 -17.63 -14.90 18.05
N THR A 124 -16.30 -14.90 17.92
CA THR A 124 -15.43 -13.71 17.87
C THR A 124 -14.74 -13.51 16.51
N ARG A 125 -15.03 -14.37 15.54
CA ARG A 125 -14.33 -14.42 14.25
C ARG A 125 -15.30 -14.62 13.10
N ALA A 126 -15.06 -13.92 12.00
CA ALA A 126 -15.70 -14.20 10.71
C ALA A 126 -14.87 -15.22 9.93
N TYR A 127 -15.54 -16.07 9.15
CA TYR A 127 -14.91 -17.14 8.35
C TYR A 127 -15.39 -17.06 6.91
N SER A 128 -14.48 -17.15 5.94
CA SER A 128 -14.85 -17.01 4.53
C SER A 128 -15.91 -18.02 4.10
N ASN A 129 -15.82 -19.29 4.55
CA ASN A 129 -16.77 -20.36 4.24
C ASN A 129 -18.18 -20.19 4.85
N ARG A 130 -18.43 -19.09 5.56
CA ARG A 130 -19.76 -18.69 6.07
C ARG A 130 -20.29 -17.40 5.45
N MET A 131 -19.52 -16.79 4.56
CA MET A 131 -19.89 -15.56 3.87
C MET A 131 -20.65 -15.88 2.58
N ALA A 132 -21.50 -14.95 2.18
CA ALA A 132 -22.18 -14.90 0.89
C ALA A 132 -21.89 -13.51 0.30
N LEU A 133 -20.91 -13.41 -0.59
CA LEU A 133 -20.42 -12.13 -1.09
C LEU A 133 -20.90 -11.89 -2.52
N GLY A 134 -21.70 -10.87 -2.70
CA GLY A 134 -22.13 -10.38 -4.00
C GLY A 134 -23.46 -10.94 -4.51
N ASN A 135 -24.19 -11.73 -3.71
CA ASN A 135 -25.59 -12.06 -4.01
C ASN A 135 -26.47 -10.81 -3.94
N GLU A 136 -26.13 -9.83 -3.10
CA GLU A 136 -26.80 -8.55 -2.97
C GLU A 136 -25.99 -7.44 -3.65
N LYS A 137 -25.03 -6.81 -2.98
CA LYS A 137 -24.39 -5.57 -3.49
C LYS A 137 -22.87 -5.58 -3.56
N ALA A 138 -22.13 -6.39 -2.80
CA ALA A 138 -20.66 -6.36 -2.83
C ALA A 138 -20.12 -6.74 -4.20
N ARG A 139 -19.38 -5.81 -4.79
CA ARG A 139 -18.65 -5.99 -6.06
C ARG A 139 -17.16 -5.83 -5.87
N TYR A 140 -16.75 -5.00 -4.91
CA TYR A 140 -15.35 -4.73 -4.61
C TYR A 140 -15.08 -4.96 -3.13
N VAL A 141 -14.28 -5.97 -2.83
CA VAL A 141 -14.01 -6.40 -1.46
C VAL A 141 -12.55 -6.14 -1.13
N PHE A 142 -12.29 -5.25 -0.17
CA PHE A 142 -10.94 -4.91 0.27
C PHE A 142 -10.68 -5.49 1.65
N TRP A 143 -9.78 -6.46 1.72
CA TRP A 143 -9.26 -7.03 2.96
C TRP A 143 -7.86 -6.50 3.23
N SER A 144 -7.77 -5.38 3.95
CA SER A 144 -6.53 -4.85 4.52
C SER A 144 -6.12 -5.67 5.75
N THR A 145 -5.88 -6.96 5.52
CA THR A 145 -5.60 -7.96 6.54
C THR A 145 -4.58 -8.96 6.03
N CYS A 146 -3.82 -9.57 6.92
CA CYS A 146 -2.85 -10.60 6.58
C CYS A 146 -3.54 -11.81 5.92
N PHE A 147 -2.87 -12.45 4.96
CA PHE A 147 -3.29 -13.74 4.37
C PHE A 147 -4.73 -13.79 3.81
N SER A 148 -5.34 -12.65 3.48
CA SER A 148 -6.71 -12.59 2.96
C SER A 148 -6.86 -13.12 1.55
N LEU A 149 -5.77 -13.14 0.77
CA LEU A 149 -5.81 -13.56 -0.62
C LEU A 149 -4.53 -14.30 -0.97
N ARG A 150 -4.45 -15.55 -0.52
CA ARG A 150 -3.33 -16.44 -0.78
C ARG A 150 -3.40 -17.09 -2.17
N VAL A 151 -2.25 -17.18 -2.82
CA VAL A 151 -1.98 -17.61 -4.19
C VAL A 151 -0.75 -18.52 -4.29
N LEU A 152 0.00 -18.72 -3.20
CA LEU A 152 1.18 -19.58 -3.14
C LEU A 152 0.97 -20.77 -2.19
N GLY A 153 1.89 -21.74 -2.22
CA GLY A 153 1.89 -22.88 -1.28
C GLY A 153 0.67 -23.79 -1.41
N GLY A 154 0.10 -23.93 -2.62
CA GLY A 154 -1.12 -24.70 -2.87
C GLY A 154 -2.42 -23.95 -2.51
N HIS A 155 -2.34 -22.66 -2.18
CA HIS A 155 -3.51 -21.79 -2.08
C HIS A 155 -3.78 -21.07 -3.41
N SER A 156 -5.05 -20.71 -3.60
CA SER A 156 -5.50 -19.87 -4.70
C SER A 156 -6.75 -19.10 -4.27
N PRO A 157 -7.12 -18.02 -4.99
CA PRO A 157 -8.37 -17.32 -4.75
C PRO A 157 -9.58 -18.24 -4.93
N ILE A 158 -9.51 -19.19 -5.88
CA ILE A 158 -10.56 -20.19 -6.11
C ILE A 158 -10.77 -21.02 -4.84
N ARG A 159 -9.70 -21.57 -4.25
CA ARG A 159 -9.78 -22.41 -3.05
C ARG A 159 -10.44 -21.71 -1.85
N THR A 160 -10.23 -20.40 -1.73
CA THR A 160 -10.68 -19.61 -0.57
C THR A 160 -12.04 -18.96 -0.79
N TRP A 161 -12.24 -18.42 -1.99
CA TRP A 161 -13.29 -17.45 -2.29
C TRP A 161 -14.30 -17.94 -3.34
N ALA A 162 -14.08 -19.07 -4.02
CA ALA A 162 -15.05 -19.56 -5.01
C ALA A 162 -16.39 -19.99 -4.41
N GLY A 163 -16.38 -20.57 -3.20
CA GLY A 163 -17.62 -20.91 -2.49
C GLY A 163 -18.39 -19.65 -2.05
N PRO A 164 -17.73 -18.71 -1.36
CA PRO A 164 -18.38 -17.48 -0.88
C PRO A 164 -18.73 -16.45 -1.96
N ASN A 165 -18.15 -16.55 -3.16
CA ASN A 165 -18.46 -15.63 -4.24
C ASN A 165 -19.80 -15.97 -4.88
N LEU A 166 -20.72 -15.01 -4.85
CA LEU A 166 -22.03 -15.08 -5.49
C LEU A 166 -22.26 -13.94 -6.49
N GLY A 167 -21.23 -13.12 -6.76
CA GLY A 167 -21.34 -12.04 -7.73
C GLY A 167 -20.36 -10.88 -7.56
N PHE A 168 -19.35 -10.98 -6.68
CA PHE A 168 -18.34 -9.93 -6.60
C PHE A 168 -17.53 -9.83 -7.89
N ARG A 169 -16.92 -8.68 -8.17
CA ARG A 169 -16.08 -8.44 -9.36
C ARG A 169 -14.60 -8.56 -9.06
N MET A 170 -14.16 -7.96 -7.95
CA MET A 170 -12.76 -7.94 -7.53
C MET A 170 -12.62 -8.07 -6.01
N LEU A 171 -11.55 -8.74 -5.59
CA LEU A 171 -11.13 -8.87 -4.20
C LEU A 171 -9.65 -8.49 -4.07
N PHE A 172 -9.34 -7.67 -3.07
CA PHE A 172 -8.01 -7.12 -2.81
C PHE A 172 -7.52 -7.60 -1.44
N GLY A 173 -6.29 -8.08 -1.36
CA GLY A 173 -5.76 -8.64 -0.13
C GLY A 173 -4.25 -8.87 -0.16
N PHE A 174 -3.80 -9.80 0.69
CA PHE A 174 -2.39 -10.17 0.83
C PHE A 174 -2.18 -11.67 0.81
N GLU A 175 -1.09 -12.10 0.15
CA GLU A 175 -0.54 -13.45 0.28
C GLU A 175 0.18 -13.65 1.62
N THR A 176 0.76 -12.58 2.18
CA THR A 176 1.60 -12.64 3.38
C THR A 176 0.99 -11.86 4.55
N THR A 177 1.74 -11.79 5.65
CA THR A 177 1.56 -10.77 6.68
C THR A 177 1.73 -9.37 6.09
N SER A 178 0.74 -8.50 6.28
CA SER A 178 0.84 -7.06 6.00
C SER A 178 1.37 -6.31 7.22
N VAL A 179 1.94 -5.13 7.00
CA VAL A 179 2.43 -4.24 8.07
C VAL A 179 1.27 -3.44 8.64
N ASP A 180 1.17 -3.29 9.96
CA ASP A 180 0.25 -2.35 10.61
C ASP A 180 0.65 -0.91 10.25
N ASN A 181 -0.10 -0.29 9.33
CA ASN A 181 0.23 1.01 8.73
C ASN A 181 -1.04 1.81 8.40
N PRO A 182 -1.06 3.13 8.63
CA PRO A 182 -2.26 3.95 8.46
C PRO A 182 -2.59 4.29 7.01
N ASP A 183 -1.71 3.96 6.05
CA ASP A 183 -1.76 4.57 4.73
C ASP A 183 -2.28 3.65 3.61
N TYR A 184 -2.73 2.40 3.83
CA TYR A 184 -3.14 1.54 2.70
C TYR A 184 -4.32 2.15 1.94
N GLY A 185 -5.38 2.53 2.64
CA GLY A 185 -6.57 3.15 2.06
C GLY A 185 -6.27 4.45 1.32
N SER A 186 -5.51 5.35 1.95
CA SER A 186 -5.18 6.66 1.35
C SER A 186 -4.20 6.52 0.17
N LYS A 187 -3.22 5.62 0.25
CA LYS A 187 -2.28 5.35 -0.85
C LYS A 187 -2.98 4.66 -2.01
N PHE A 188 -3.92 3.74 -1.78
CA PHE A 188 -4.71 3.12 -2.84
C PHE A 188 -5.38 4.18 -3.72
N TRP A 189 -6.07 5.14 -3.10
CA TRP A 189 -6.71 6.21 -3.84
C TRP A 189 -5.71 7.15 -4.51
N ALA A 190 -4.60 7.46 -3.87
CA ALA A 190 -3.53 8.26 -4.48
C ALA A 190 -2.96 7.59 -5.76
N LYS A 191 -2.83 6.26 -5.78
CA LYS A 191 -2.43 5.51 -6.99
C LYS A 191 -3.53 5.52 -8.05
N TRP A 192 -4.78 5.32 -7.65
CA TRP A 192 -5.92 5.34 -8.57
C TRP A 192 -6.07 6.71 -9.26
N GLN A 193 -5.93 7.81 -8.51
CA GLN A 193 -5.92 9.19 -9.02
C GLN A 193 -4.77 9.42 -10.00
N SER A 194 -3.66 8.71 -9.82
CA SER A 194 -2.48 8.77 -10.69
C SER A 194 -2.69 8.07 -12.04
N GLY A 195 -3.90 7.59 -12.36
CA GLY A 195 -4.23 6.94 -13.63
C GLY A 195 -4.32 5.42 -13.58
N GLN A 196 -4.08 4.80 -12.43
CA GLN A 196 -3.92 3.34 -12.32
C GLN A 196 -5.26 2.60 -12.22
N THR A 197 -5.28 1.34 -12.66
CA THR A 197 -6.40 0.41 -12.42
C THR A 197 -6.53 0.11 -10.92
N PHE A 198 -7.65 -0.44 -10.47
CA PHE A 198 -7.77 -0.89 -9.08
C PHE A 198 -6.72 -1.93 -8.71
N ALA A 199 -6.43 -2.87 -9.62
CA ALA A 199 -5.39 -3.89 -9.42
C ALA A 199 -4.00 -3.24 -9.24
N GLU A 200 -3.62 -2.34 -10.14
CA GLU A 200 -2.34 -1.63 -10.07
C GLU A 200 -2.25 -0.75 -8.82
N ALA A 201 -3.33 -0.04 -8.51
CA ALA A 201 -3.41 0.86 -7.36
C ALA A 201 -3.20 0.11 -6.04
N TRP A 202 -3.85 -1.05 -5.86
CA TRP A 202 -3.70 -1.86 -4.64
C TRP A 202 -2.28 -2.42 -4.49
N LEU A 203 -1.76 -3.02 -5.58
CA LEU A 203 -0.43 -3.62 -5.59
C LEU A 203 0.65 -2.56 -5.31
N ASN A 204 0.63 -1.43 -6.03
CA ASN A 204 1.62 -0.36 -5.88
C ASN A 204 1.50 0.39 -4.54
N ALA A 205 0.27 0.66 -4.06
CA ALA A 205 0.08 1.33 -2.77
C ALA A 205 0.64 0.50 -1.61
N SER A 206 0.34 -0.79 -1.63
CA SER A 206 0.82 -1.74 -0.63
C SER A 206 2.33 -1.92 -0.69
N TRP A 207 2.90 -2.05 -1.89
CA TRP A 207 4.35 -2.21 -2.04
C TRP A 207 5.15 -0.97 -1.60
N ASP A 208 4.57 0.22 -1.73
CA ASP A 208 5.13 1.47 -1.23
C ASP A 208 5.07 1.62 0.30
N ILE A 209 4.36 0.73 1.00
CA ILE A 209 4.37 0.66 2.48
C ILE A 209 5.46 -0.29 2.95
N SER A 210 5.56 -1.46 2.31
CA SER A 210 6.58 -2.46 2.63
C SER A 210 6.83 -3.35 1.42
N VAL A 211 8.11 -3.62 1.16
CA VAL A 211 8.55 -4.61 0.16
C VAL A 211 8.64 -6.03 0.75
N HIS A 212 8.43 -6.18 2.07
CA HIS A 212 8.43 -7.46 2.78
C HIS A 212 7.04 -8.07 2.94
N GLN A 213 6.10 -7.63 2.09
CA GLN A 213 4.76 -8.18 1.98
C GLN A 213 4.41 -8.39 0.50
N ALA A 214 3.56 -9.37 0.22
CA ALA A 214 3.07 -9.66 -1.12
C ALA A 214 1.58 -9.28 -1.22
N PRO A 215 1.25 -8.08 -1.70
CA PRO A 215 -0.14 -7.75 -2.03
C PRO A 215 -0.62 -8.60 -3.20
N SER A 216 -1.91 -8.91 -3.20
CA SER A 216 -2.57 -9.70 -4.23
C SER A 216 -3.94 -9.11 -4.55
N VAL A 217 -4.41 -9.38 -5.76
CA VAL A 217 -5.72 -8.97 -6.26
C VAL A 217 -6.28 -10.07 -7.14
N CYS A 218 -7.58 -10.33 -7.01
CA CYS A 218 -8.32 -11.27 -7.83
C CYS A 218 -9.47 -10.53 -8.51
N ALA A 219 -9.74 -10.88 -9.77
CA ALA A 219 -10.93 -10.51 -10.50
C ALA A 219 -11.63 -11.77 -11.02
N VAL A 220 -12.93 -11.65 -11.28
CA VAL A 220 -13.74 -12.76 -11.78
C VAL A 220 -14.54 -12.38 -13.02
N GLY A 221 -14.95 -13.38 -13.79
CA GLY A 221 -15.77 -13.17 -14.99
C GLY A 221 -16.32 -14.48 -15.55
N ALA A 222 -17.13 -14.39 -16.60
CA ALA A 222 -17.66 -15.55 -17.30
C ALA A 222 -16.56 -16.30 -18.08
N THR A 223 -15.51 -15.58 -18.48
CA THR A 223 -14.38 -16.13 -19.26
C THR A 223 -13.04 -15.68 -18.69
N GLN A 224 -11.96 -16.39 -19.05
CA GLN A 224 -10.59 -16.00 -18.70
C GLN A 224 -10.29 -14.57 -19.16
N ALA A 225 -10.66 -14.27 -20.42
CA ALA A 225 -10.41 -12.98 -21.04
C ALA A 225 -11.12 -11.86 -20.28
N GLU A 226 -12.36 -12.08 -19.85
CA GLU A 226 -13.12 -11.11 -19.07
C GLU A 226 -12.51 -10.87 -17.67
N ALA A 227 -12.12 -11.93 -16.97
CA ALA A 227 -11.48 -11.81 -15.66
C ALA A 227 -10.11 -11.09 -15.75
N VAL A 228 -9.32 -11.39 -16.79
CA VAL A 228 -8.03 -10.72 -17.04
C VAL A 228 -8.23 -9.26 -17.47
N ASP A 229 -9.22 -8.98 -18.33
CA ASP A 229 -9.53 -7.61 -18.76
C ASP A 229 -9.84 -6.71 -17.56
N ARG A 230 -10.61 -7.20 -16.58
CA ARG A 230 -10.90 -6.43 -15.37
C ARG A 230 -9.66 -5.99 -14.60
N LEU A 231 -8.66 -6.87 -14.48
CA LEU A 231 -7.37 -6.51 -13.86
C LEU A 231 -6.63 -5.42 -14.65
N ASN A 232 -6.86 -5.33 -15.96
CA ASN A 232 -6.23 -4.38 -16.88
C ASN A 232 -6.99 -3.05 -17.04
N THR A 233 -8.29 -3.03 -16.76
CA THR A 233 -9.15 -1.90 -17.18
C THR A 233 -9.99 -1.30 -16.06
N GLU A 234 -10.38 -2.06 -15.02
CA GLU A 234 -11.34 -1.53 -14.06
C GLU A 234 -10.76 -0.41 -13.18
N ARG A 235 -11.42 0.75 -13.28
CA ARG A 235 -11.16 1.98 -12.51
C ARG A 235 -12.42 2.57 -11.90
N TYR A 236 -13.59 2.04 -12.20
CA TYR A 236 -14.87 2.53 -11.68
C TYR A 236 -15.58 1.42 -10.91
N LEU A 237 -16.29 1.80 -9.86
CA LEU A 237 -17.10 0.90 -9.06
C LEU A 237 -18.39 0.57 -9.81
N TYR A 238 -18.38 -0.56 -10.52
CA TYR A 238 -19.54 -1.10 -11.23
C TYR A 238 -20.49 -1.84 -10.28
N ARG A 239 -21.79 -1.53 -10.36
CA ARG A 239 -22.83 -2.19 -9.53
C ARG A 239 -23.27 -3.58 -10.01
N PRO A 240 -23.30 -3.91 -11.31
CA PRO A 240 -23.76 -5.22 -11.75
C PRO A 240 -22.85 -6.35 -11.25
N ALA A 241 -23.48 -7.42 -10.76
CA ALA A 241 -22.81 -8.69 -10.48
C ALA A 241 -22.23 -9.27 -11.77
N VAL A 242 -21.26 -10.16 -11.62
CA VAL A 242 -20.62 -10.85 -12.74
C VAL A 242 -20.66 -12.35 -12.51
N SER A 243 -20.54 -13.10 -13.60
CA SER A 243 -20.32 -14.54 -13.49
C SER A 243 -19.00 -14.80 -12.79
N ASP A 244 -18.98 -15.81 -11.93
CA ASP A 244 -17.83 -16.25 -11.17
C ASP A 244 -17.23 -17.54 -11.75
N THR A 245 -17.47 -17.82 -13.04
CA THR A 245 -17.00 -19.05 -13.69
C THR A 245 -15.47 -19.09 -13.80
N TRP A 246 -14.83 -17.93 -13.95
CA TRP A 246 -13.38 -17.79 -14.10
C TRP A 246 -12.82 -16.79 -13.11
N TYR A 247 -11.63 -17.11 -12.59
CA TYR A 247 -10.83 -16.27 -11.71
C TYR A 247 -9.52 -15.92 -12.42
N ALA A 248 -9.08 -14.68 -12.32
CA ALA A 248 -7.74 -14.24 -12.67
C ALA A 248 -7.17 -13.44 -11.50
N TRP A 249 -5.89 -13.64 -11.18
CA TRP A 249 -5.27 -12.95 -10.05
C TRP A 249 -3.85 -12.53 -10.35
N ARG A 250 -3.44 -11.46 -9.67
CA ARG A 250 -2.11 -10.88 -9.72
C ARG A 250 -1.56 -10.70 -8.32
N TRP A 251 -0.25 -10.82 -8.19
CA TRP A 251 0.46 -10.54 -6.95
C TRP A 251 1.87 -10.03 -7.23
N TYR A 252 2.46 -9.37 -6.25
CA TYR A 252 3.89 -9.08 -6.29
C TYR A 252 4.69 -10.19 -5.62
N TYR A 253 5.78 -10.55 -6.28
CA TYR A 253 6.72 -11.56 -5.80
C TYR A 253 8.12 -10.96 -5.71
N ALA A 254 8.62 -10.78 -4.49
CA ALA A 254 9.99 -10.31 -4.27
C ALA A 254 11.00 -11.37 -4.70
N ARG A 255 12.04 -10.97 -5.44
CA ARG A 255 13.24 -11.80 -5.61
C ARG A 255 14.18 -11.60 -4.42
N ALA A 256 15.30 -12.33 -4.41
CA ALA A 256 16.36 -12.08 -3.45
C ALA A 256 16.78 -10.60 -3.48
N SER A 257 16.96 -10.01 -2.30
CA SER A 257 17.38 -8.61 -2.18
C SER A 257 18.76 -8.42 -2.80
N LEU A 258 18.96 -7.27 -3.44
CA LEU A 258 20.25 -6.83 -4.00
C LEU A 258 20.86 -5.71 -3.16
N ALA A 259 20.17 -5.24 -2.13
CA ALA A 259 20.61 -4.14 -1.29
C ALA A 259 21.79 -4.59 -0.42
N GLU A 260 22.86 -3.79 -0.41
CA GLU A 260 23.93 -3.94 0.56
C GLU A 260 23.44 -3.43 1.92
N GLN A 261 23.47 -4.30 2.94
CA GLN A 261 23.08 -3.90 4.28
C GLN A 261 24.19 -3.03 4.92
N GLN A 262 23.93 -1.74 5.05
CA GLN A 262 24.72 -0.86 5.88
C GLN A 262 24.22 -0.94 7.32
N GLY A 263 25.10 -1.37 8.23
CA GLY A 263 24.80 -1.43 9.67
C GLY A 263 25.14 -0.15 10.43
N VAL A 264 25.91 0.76 9.84
CA VAL A 264 26.42 1.99 10.46
C VAL A 264 26.52 3.08 9.41
N LEU A 265 26.22 4.33 9.78
CA LEU A 265 26.45 5.49 8.93
C LEU A 265 27.93 5.91 8.91
N PRO A 266 28.44 6.45 7.79
CA PRO A 266 29.73 7.12 7.75
C PRO A 266 29.84 8.24 8.79
N GLN A 267 31.04 8.42 9.35
CA GLN A 267 31.31 9.55 10.25
C GLN A 267 31.09 10.87 9.50
N GLY A 268 30.38 11.81 10.12
CA GLY A 268 30.08 13.11 9.55
C GLY A 268 28.86 13.15 8.61
N ALA A 269 27.98 12.15 8.62
CA ALA A 269 26.71 12.23 7.90
C ALA A 269 25.89 13.46 8.38
N GLN A 270 25.39 14.25 7.44
CA GLN A 270 24.70 15.52 7.70
C GLN A 270 23.25 15.45 7.29
N THR A 271 22.37 16.27 7.91
CA THR A 271 21.03 16.47 7.35
C THR A 271 21.15 17.21 6.02
N VAL A 272 20.56 16.63 4.97
CA VAL A 272 20.57 17.17 3.60
C VAL A 272 19.27 17.91 3.34
N ARG A 273 19.38 19.17 2.88
CA ARG A 273 18.20 19.93 2.44
C ARG A 273 17.87 19.61 0.98
N LEU A 274 16.61 19.26 0.74
CA LEU A 274 16.08 18.92 -0.56
C LEU A 274 15.44 20.14 -1.23
N ALA A 275 15.63 20.27 -2.53
CA ALA A 275 15.06 21.35 -3.34
C ALA A 275 13.54 21.34 -3.24
N PRO A 276 12.88 22.50 -3.07
CA PRO A 276 11.42 22.60 -3.10
C PRO A 276 10.82 21.93 -4.33
N ARG A 277 9.57 21.52 -4.20
CA ARG A 277 8.85 20.86 -5.29
C ARG A 277 8.36 21.86 -6.31
N GLU A 278 8.40 21.45 -7.57
CA GLU A 278 7.86 22.20 -8.70
C GLU A 278 6.93 21.27 -9.52
N PRO A 279 5.67 21.04 -9.09
CA PRO A 279 4.80 20.03 -9.68
C PRO A 279 4.62 20.15 -11.20
N SER A 280 4.54 21.37 -11.73
CA SER A 280 4.45 21.60 -13.19
C SER A 280 5.71 21.14 -13.93
N ALA A 281 6.89 21.36 -13.35
CA ALA A 281 8.16 20.92 -13.94
C ALA A 281 8.33 19.40 -13.81
N GLU A 282 7.92 18.83 -12.67
CA GLU A 282 7.87 17.38 -12.42
C GLU A 282 6.99 16.67 -13.46
N LEU A 283 5.78 17.18 -13.72
CA LEU A 283 4.88 16.63 -14.73
C LEU A 283 5.42 16.81 -16.14
N ALA A 284 6.00 17.98 -16.46
CA ALA A 284 6.61 18.20 -17.76
C ALA A 284 7.79 17.24 -18.03
N ALA A 285 8.58 16.93 -17.00
CA ALA A 285 9.63 15.92 -17.09
C ALA A 285 9.04 14.53 -17.35
N ALA A 286 8.02 14.13 -16.60
CA ALA A 286 7.31 12.85 -16.82
C ALA A 286 6.72 12.76 -18.25
N GLY A 287 6.13 13.84 -18.74
CA GLY A 287 5.62 13.92 -20.11
C GLY A 287 6.70 13.78 -21.18
N ARG A 288 7.92 14.31 -20.95
CA ARG A 288 9.07 14.07 -21.84
C ARG A 288 9.50 12.61 -21.83
N MET A 289 9.56 11.96 -20.67
CA MET A 289 9.85 10.51 -20.57
C MET A 289 8.84 9.70 -21.39
N ALA A 290 7.57 10.09 -21.35
CA ALA A 290 6.51 9.44 -22.11
C ALA A 290 6.38 9.90 -23.57
N SER A 291 7.30 10.75 -24.05
CA SER A 291 7.26 11.35 -25.39
C SER A 291 5.89 11.99 -25.73
N PHE A 292 5.30 12.73 -24.78
CA PHE A 292 4.03 13.43 -25.01
C PHE A 292 4.20 14.58 -26.01
N PRO A 293 3.24 14.81 -26.92
CA PRO A 293 3.21 16.05 -27.68
C PRO A 293 3.01 17.24 -26.72
N ALA A 294 3.64 18.37 -27.02
CA ALA A 294 3.57 19.55 -26.15
C ALA A 294 2.12 19.96 -25.81
N ALA A 295 1.21 19.83 -26.78
CA ALA A 295 -0.22 20.11 -26.62
C ALA A 295 -0.89 19.25 -25.52
N ALA A 296 -0.44 18.02 -25.28
CA ALA A 296 -1.01 17.15 -24.24
C ALA A 296 -0.65 17.59 -22.80
N LEU A 297 0.27 18.57 -22.66
CA LEU A 297 0.68 19.16 -21.40
C LEU A 297 0.28 20.65 -21.29
N GLU A 298 -0.46 21.18 -22.27
CA GLU A 298 -0.91 22.57 -22.26
C GLU A 298 -2.00 22.79 -21.23
N GLU A 299 -2.96 21.88 -21.12
CA GLU A 299 -4.02 21.89 -20.11
C GLU A 299 -3.97 20.63 -19.28
N VAL A 300 -3.76 20.78 -17.97
CA VAL A 300 -3.59 19.68 -17.04
C VAL A 300 -4.58 19.83 -15.91
N GLN A 301 -5.23 18.74 -15.55
CA GLN A 301 -6.13 18.73 -14.39
C GLN A 301 -5.32 18.59 -13.10
N ALA A 302 -5.63 19.45 -12.15
CA ALA A 302 -5.26 19.26 -10.76
C ALA A 302 -6.48 18.78 -9.99
N ASP A 303 -6.32 17.69 -9.24
CA ASP A 303 -7.26 17.38 -8.19
C ASP A 303 -6.98 18.18 -6.91
N HIS A 304 -7.91 18.15 -5.97
CA HIS A 304 -7.83 18.86 -4.70
C HIS A 304 -6.77 18.28 -3.74
N GLN A 305 -6.17 17.13 -4.06
CA GLN A 305 -5.00 16.59 -3.35
C GLN A 305 -3.69 17.05 -4.01
N GLY A 306 -3.76 17.85 -5.07
CA GLY A 306 -2.59 18.36 -5.78
C GLY A 306 -1.91 17.30 -6.65
N VAL A 307 -2.62 16.24 -7.03
CA VAL A 307 -2.17 15.35 -8.10
C VAL A 307 -2.41 16.05 -9.42
N LEU A 308 -1.34 16.17 -10.21
CA LEU A 308 -1.41 16.60 -11.60
C LEU A 308 -1.26 15.36 -12.49
N SER A 309 -2.13 15.19 -13.47
CA SER A 309 -2.06 14.06 -14.40
C SER A 309 -2.36 14.48 -15.84
N ALA A 310 -1.72 13.80 -16.79
CA ALA A 310 -1.99 13.93 -18.21
C ALA A 310 -1.94 12.56 -18.90
N SER A 311 -2.71 12.40 -19.97
CA SER A 311 -2.73 11.19 -20.78
C SER A 311 -2.67 11.55 -22.26
N SER A 312 -2.03 10.67 -23.05
CA SER A 312 -1.94 10.79 -24.51
C SER A 312 -1.90 9.39 -25.11
N GLY A 313 -3.01 8.97 -25.71
CA GLY A 313 -3.18 7.59 -26.18
C GLY A 313 -3.24 6.60 -24.99
N ASP A 314 -2.41 5.56 -25.04
CA ASP A 314 -2.24 4.54 -23.99
C ASP A 314 -1.28 4.98 -22.87
N ARG A 315 -0.61 6.13 -23.04
CA ARG A 315 0.37 6.64 -22.09
C ARG A 315 -0.26 7.56 -21.07
N THR A 316 0.20 7.47 -19.84
CA THR A 316 -0.27 8.31 -18.73
C THR A 316 0.89 8.75 -17.87
N VAL A 317 0.89 10.01 -17.46
CA VAL A 317 1.87 10.59 -16.56
C VAL A 317 1.17 11.31 -15.42
N SER A 318 1.74 11.25 -14.23
CA SER A 318 1.24 12.02 -13.10
C SER A 318 2.35 12.40 -12.13
N THR A 319 2.12 13.47 -11.36
CA THR A 319 2.88 13.77 -10.15
C THR A 319 1.91 14.02 -9.01
N GLY A 320 2.08 13.29 -7.91
CA GLY A 320 1.23 13.40 -6.74
C GLY A 320 1.81 14.31 -5.66
N PRO A 321 1.20 14.38 -4.47
CA PRO A 321 1.87 14.84 -3.27
C PRO A 321 3.24 14.21 -3.14
N LYS A 322 4.11 14.82 -2.31
CA LYS A 322 5.32 14.12 -1.88
C LYS A 322 6.34 13.82 -3.05
N ALA A 323 6.20 14.46 -4.22
CA ALA A 323 7.08 14.36 -5.39
C ALA A 323 7.14 12.96 -6.06
N VAL A 324 6.09 12.15 -5.90
CA VAL A 324 6.02 10.85 -6.59
C VAL A 324 5.46 11.05 -7.99
N ARG A 325 6.29 10.77 -8.98
CA ARG A 325 5.91 10.73 -10.40
C ARG A 325 5.63 9.31 -10.84
N TRP A 326 4.57 9.13 -11.60
CA TRP A 326 4.22 7.87 -12.26
C TRP A 326 4.17 8.07 -13.76
N VAL A 327 4.70 7.08 -14.49
CA VAL A 327 4.78 7.08 -15.95
C VAL A 327 4.36 5.70 -16.45
N ARG A 328 3.33 5.63 -17.30
CA ARG A 328 2.98 4.46 -18.12
C ARG A 328 3.40 4.78 -19.56
N LEU A 329 4.27 3.96 -20.13
CA LEU A 329 4.86 4.15 -21.46
C LEU A 329 4.21 3.27 -22.53
N ALA A 330 3.79 2.06 -22.15
CA ALA A 330 3.18 1.07 -23.03
C ALA A 330 2.46 -0.02 -22.21
N GLU A 331 1.69 -0.86 -22.90
CA GLU A 331 1.23 -2.13 -22.36
C GLU A 331 2.36 -3.18 -22.38
N PRO A 332 2.48 -4.03 -21.33
CA PRO A 332 3.39 -5.17 -21.36
C PRO A 332 3.08 -6.16 -22.48
N ASN A 333 4.10 -6.68 -23.18
CA ASN A 333 3.88 -7.81 -24.08
C ASN A 333 3.51 -9.08 -23.29
N GLN A 334 2.24 -9.46 -23.38
CA GLN A 334 1.69 -10.64 -22.68
C GLN A 334 1.93 -11.97 -23.41
N ARG A 335 2.52 -11.96 -24.62
CA ARG A 335 2.78 -13.19 -25.39
C ARG A 335 4.05 -13.89 -24.95
N THR A 336 5.06 -13.13 -24.54
CA THR A 336 6.29 -13.67 -23.98
C THR A 336 6.04 -13.97 -22.51
N THR A 337 6.20 -15.22 -22.07
CA THR A 337 5.94 -15.66 -20.68
C THR A 337 7.21 -15.98 -19.91
N THR A 338 8.36 -15.98 -20.57
CA THR A 338 9.67 -16.19 -19.94
C THR A 338 10.08 -14.94 -19.18
N ALA A 339 10.17 -15.04 -17.86
CA ALA A 339 10.62 -13.93 -17.01
C ALA A 339 12.06 -13.50 -17.34
N LEU A 340 12.32 -12.20 -17.26
CA LEU A 340 13.68 -11.67 -17.42
C LEU A 340 14.58 -12.13 -16.26
N PRO A 341 15.81 -12.63 -16.56
CA PRO A 341 16.82 -12.85 -15.54
C PRO A 341 17.15 -11.55 -14.79
N THR A 342 17.45 -11.66 -13.49
CA THR A 342 17.68 -10.50 -12.61
C THR A 342 18.78 -9.58 -13.13
N GLU A 343 19.93 -10.13 -13.54
CA GLU A 343 21.07 -9.34 -14.04
C GLU A 343 20.71 -8.53 -15.28
N ARG A 344 20.01 -9.16 -16.23
CA ARG A 344 19.56 -8.51 -17.47
C ARG A 344 18.53 -7.42 -17.20
N ALA A 345 17.59 -7.68 -16.28
CA ALA A 345 16.61 -6.68 -15.88
C ALA A 345 17.29 -5.45 -15.25
N VAL A 346 18.28 -5.66 -14.36
CA VAL A 346 19.03 -4.57 -13.72
C VAL A 346 19.81 -3.75 -14.75
N GLU A 347 20.49 -4.40 -15.69
CA GLU A 347 21.23 -3.74 -16.77
C GLU A 347 20.32 -2.81 -17.59
N LEU A 348 19.19 -3.34 -18.08
CA LEU A 348 18.23 -2.60 -18.89
C LEU A 348 17.57 -1.45 -18.13
N ALA A 349 17.18 -1.70 -16.88
CA ALA A 349 16.52 -0.71 -16.05
C ALA A 349 17.48 0.42 -15.62
N ARG A 350 18.77 0.13 -15.46
CA ARG A 350 19.78 1.11 -15.01
C ARG A 350 19.93 2.26 -15.99
N ALA A 351 20.02 1.98 -17.29
CA ALA A 351 20.15 3.01 -18.31
C ALA A 351 18.98 4.01 -18.25
N PHE A 352 17.75 3.50 -18.17
CA PHE A 352 16.55 4.33 -18.02
C PHE A 352 16.54 5.11 -16.69
N ALA A 353 16.95 4.45 -15.60
CA ALA A 353 16.96 5.08 -14.28
C ALA A 353 17.96 6.24 -14.21
N GLU A 354 19.19 6.06 -14.72
CA GLU A 354 20.25 7.08 -14.72
C GLU A 354 19.89 8.28 -15.61
N GLU A 355 19.24 8.05 -16.76
CA GLU A 355 18.75 9.12 -17.64
C GLU A 355 17.71 10.02 -16.95
N HIS A 356 16.87 9.44 -16.09
CA HIS A 356 15.69 10.11 -15.52
C HIS A 356 15.77 10.35 -14.01
N ALA A 357 16.92 10.10 -13.37
CA ALA A 357 17.14 10.27 -11.93
C ALA A 357 17.14 11.74 -11.46
N ASP A 358 17.10 12.71 -12.39
CA ASP A 358 17.32 14.14 -12.15
C ASP A 358 18.66 14.43 -11.43
N GLY A 359 19.71 13.71 -11.83
CA GLY A 359 21.06 13.86 -11.27
C GLY A 359 21.25 13.25 -9.88
N ALA A 360 20.26 12.52 -9.35
CA ALA A 360 20.42 11.76 -8.13
C ALA A 360 21.39 10.57 -8.33
N GLU A 361 22.28 10.36 -7.36
CA GLU A 361 23.11 9.15 -7.29
C GLU A 361 22.23 7.96 -6.89
N LEU A 362 22.34 6.84 -7.61
CA LEU A 362 21.46 5.67 -7.46
C LEU A 362 22.23 4.39 -7.13
N VAL A 363 21.70 3.61 -6.18
CA VAL A 363 22.12 2.23 -5.92
C VAL A 363 20.97 1.27 -6.18
N VAL A 364 21.26 0.04 -6.63
CA VAL A 364 20.23 -1.00 -6.81
C VAL A 364 19.78 -1.52 -5.45
N ASP A 365 18.48 -1.73 -5.29
CA ASP A 365 17.85 -2.14 -4.03
C ASP A 365 17.25 -3.55 -4.13
N GLY A 366 16.49 -3.79 -5.20
CA GLY A 366 15.89 -5.11 -5.40
C GLY A 366 15.08 -5.24 -6.67
N VAL A 367 14.67 -6.47 -6.92
CA VAL A 367 13.84 -6.86 -8.05
C VAL A 367 12.59 -7.57 -7.55
N HIS A 368 11.45 -7.27 -8.15
CA HIS A 368 10.21 -8.01 -7.90
C HIS A 368 9.40 -8.16 -9.19
N ASP A 369 8.56 -9.18 -9.22
CA ASP A 369 7.75 -9.53 -10.37
C ASP A 369 6.29 -9.19 -10.12
N LEU A 370 5.60 -8.66 -11.14
CA LEU A 370 4.15 -8.76 -11.25
C LEU A 370 3.82 -10.11 -11.84
N MET A 371 3.31 -10.99 -10.99
CA MET A 371 2.88 -12.33 -11.37
C MET A 371 1.40 -12.33 -11.73
N GLN A 372 0.98 -13.22 -12.63
CA GLN A 372 -0.41 -13.49 -12.96
C GLN A 372 -0.67 -14.98 -13.04
N ASN A 373 -1.88 -15.40 -12.65
CA ASN A 373 -2.43 -16.71 -13.00
C ASN A 373 -3.97 -16.62 -13.11
N SER A 374 -4.61 -17.69 -13.58
CA SER A 374 -6.06 -17.79 -13.73
C SER A 374 -6.53 -19.23 -13.69
N GLY A 375 -7.81 -19.46 -13.39
CA GLY A 375 -8.43 -20.78 -13.45
C GLY A 375 -9.95 -20.75 -13.33
N THR A 376 -10.59 -21.87 -13.62
CA THR A 376 -12.05 -22.04 -13.50
C THR A 376 -12.47 -22.19 -12.04
N LYS A 377 -13.71 -21.82 -11.73
CA LYS A 377 -14.30 -21.90 -10.38
C LYS A 377 -14.19 -23.28 -9.73
N ASP A 378 -14.37 -24.33 -10.52
CA ASP A 378 -14.32 -25.72 -10.07
C ASP A 378 -12.89 -26.27 -9.96
N GLY A 379 -11.89 -25.49 -10.37
CA GLY A 379 -10.48 -25.88 -10.39
C GLY A 379 -10.13 -26.93 -11.45
N SER A 380 -11.05 -27.24 -12.38
CA SER A 380 -10.78 -28.18 -13.48
C SER A 380 -9.71 -27.66 -14.44
N GLU A 381 -9.62 -26.35 -14.60
CA GLU A 381 -8.56 -25.67 -15.35
C GLU A 381 -7.85 -24.67 -14.44
N ILE A 382 -6.55 -24.86 -14.23
CA ILE A 382 -5.69 -23.90 -13.54
C ILE A 382 -4.44 -23.67 -14.40
N GLY A 383 -4.19 -22.40 -14.73
CA GLY A 383 -3.01 -22.00 -15.48
C GLY A 383 -1.71 -22.13 -14.67
N ALA A 384 -0.59 -21.87 -15.34
CA ALA A 384 0.69 -21.71 -14.68
C ALA A 384 0.93 -20.23 -14.33
N PRO A 385 1.50 -19.92 -13.15
CA PRO A 385 2.00 -18.59 -12.84
C PRO A 385 2.97 -18.06 -13.89
N THR A 386 2.75 -16.84 -14.37
CA THR A 386 3.66 -16.16 -15.30
C THR A 386 4.01 -14.76 -14.79
N THR A 387 5.24 -14.32 -15.06
CA THR A 387 5.64 -12.93 -14.86
C THR A 387 5.11 -12.10 -16.02
N LEU A 388 4.45 -10.97 -15.73
CA LEU A 388 4.02 -10.00 -16.74
C LEU A 388 5.01 -8.83 -16.86
N VAL A 389 5.53 -8.39 -15.72
CA VAL A 389 6.46 -7.25 -15.63
C VAL A 389 7.49 -7.58 -14.55
N THR A 390 8.77 -7.38 -14.86
CA THR A 390 9.88 -7.39 -13.90
C THR A 390 10.18 -5.95 -13.49
N TYR A 391 10.07 -5.62 -12.21
CA TYR A 391 10.40 -4.31 -11.68
C TYR A 391 11.77 -4.31 -11.02
N VAL A 392 12.60 -3.34 -11.39
CA VAL A 392 13.89 -3.06 -10.73
C VAL A 392 13.75 -1.77 -9.94
N THR A 393 14.11 -1.80 -8.66
CA THR A 393 14.08 -0.64 -7.77
C THR A 393 15.50 -0.16 -7.50
N PHE A 394 15.71 1.14 -7.66
CA PHE A 394 16.91 1.88 -7.30
C PHE A 394 16.59 2.88 -6.19
N ARG A 395 17.54 3.10 -5.30
CA ARG A 395 17.48 4.05 -4.20
C ARG A 395 18.41 5.22 -4.46
N GLN A 396 17.89 6.41 -4.27
CA GLN A 396 18.68 7.63 -4.16
C GLN A 396 19.63 7.49 -2.98
N THR A 397 20.86 7.95 -3.19
CA THR A 397 21.86 8.09 -2.14
C THR A 397 22.26 9.55 -1.97
N PHE A 398 22.81 9.86 -0.81
CA PHE A 398 23.57 11.08 -0.56
C PHE A 398 24.94 10.66 -0.03
N ASP A 399 25.98 10.93 -0.82
CA ASP A 399 27.37 10.51 -0.56
C ASP A 399 27.48 8.99 -0.34
N GLY A 400 26.85 8.20 -1.21
CA GLY A 400 26.83 6.73 -1.12
C GLY A 400 25.96 6.13 0.00
N VAL A 401 25.27 6.94 0.81
CA VAL A 401 24.34 6.46 1.84
C VAL A 401 22.91 6.47 1.30
N PRO A 402 22.20 5.32 1.29
CA PRO A 402 20.87 5.21 0.68
C PRO A 402 19.76 5.86 1.50
N VAL A 403 18.73 6.32 0.79
CA VAL A 403 17.43 6.69 1.37
C VAL A 403 16.68 5.42 1.74
N ILE A 404 16.20 5.35 2.99
CA ILE A 404 15.54 4.16 3.58
C ILE A 404 14.03 4.36 3.78
N THR A 405 13.48 5.54 3.46
CA THR A 405 12.02 5.73 3.48
C THR A 405 11.36 4.94 2.35
N PRO A 406 10.27 4.18 2.56
CA PRO A 406 9.87 3.14 1.61
C PRO A 406 9.44 3.67 0.25
N ASP A 407 8.82 4.86 0.20
CA ASP A 407 8.23 5.50 -0.99
C ASP A 407 8.88 6.85 -1.37
N ARG A 408 10.09 7.12 -0.88
CA ARG A 408 10.86 8.35 -1.17
C ARG A 408 12.23 7.96 -1.72
N GLY A 409 12.80 8.81 -2.58
CA GLY A 409 14.14 8.55 -3.12
C GLY A 409 14.19 7.25 -3.92
N VAL A 410 13.11 6.90 -4.62
CA VAL A 410 13.00 5.66 -5.40
C VAL A 410 12.93 5.99 -6.88
N VAL A 411 13.67 5.23 -7.69
CA VAL A 411 13.38 5.03 -9.11
C VAL A 411 13.04 3.55 -9.31
N ARG A 412 11.80 3.24 -9.68
CA ARG A 412 11.35 1.87 -9.95
C ARG A 412 10.97 1.77 -11.42
N VAL A 413 11.63 0.89 -12.15
CA VAL A 413 11.46 0.71 -13.60
C VAL A 413 10.82 -0.66 -13.84
N GLY A 414 9.69 -0.69 -14.53
CA GLY A 414 9.00 -1.92 -14.92
C GLY A 414 9.30 -2.28 -16.37
N LEU A 415 9.86 -3.48 -16.56
CA LEU A 415 10.22 -4.07 -17.85
C LEU A 415 9.24 -5.19 -18.19
N ASP A 416 8.73 -5.25 -19.42
CA ASP A 416 8.06 -6.45 -19.91
C ASP A 416 9.08 -7.59 -20.18
N ASN A 417 8.59 -8.77 -20.56
CA ASN A 417 9.45 -9.93 -20.74
C ASN A 417 10.41 -9.85 -21.95
N ASP A 418 10.23 -8.86 -22.84
CA ASP A 418 11.16 -8.60 -23.94
C ASP A 418 12.27 -7.61 -23.54
N GLY A 419 12.19 -7.02 -22.34
CA GLY A 419 13.13 -6.00 -21.88
C GLY A 419 12.73 -4.57 -22.23
N THR A 420 11.49 -4.34 -22.65
CA THR A 420 10.97 -3.01 -22.95
C THR A 420 10.52 -2.33 -21.66
N VAL A 421 10.93 -1.07 -21.44
CA VAL A 421 10.41 -0.27 -20.31
C VAL A 421 8.96 0.11 -20.62
N VAL A 422 8.03 -0.40 -19.80
CA VAL A 422 6.59 -0.17 -19.97
C VAL A 422 6.03 0.79 -18.94
N ARG A 423 6.74 1.01 -17.83
CA ARG A 423 6.32 1.93 -16.75
C ARG A 423 7.47 2.31 -15.83
N ALA A 424 7.33 3.43 -15.14
CA ALA A 424 8.26 3.85 -14.11
C ALA A 424 7.58 4.65 -12.98
N GLN A 425 8.16 4.57 -11.78
CA GLN A 425 7.87 5.43 -10.63
C GLN A 425 9.15 6.16 -10.23
N LEU A 426 9.08 7.48 -10.06
CA LEU A 426 10.24 8.29 -9.69
C LEU A 426 9.88 9.21 -8.52
N SER A 427 10.71 9.25 -7.49
CA SER A 427 10.52 10.07 -6.29
C SER A 427 11.82 10.63 -5.73
N THR A 428 12.87 10.67 -6.56
CA THR A 428 14.15 11.32 -6.24
C THR A 428 13.97 12.83 -6.08
N ARG A 429 14.82 13.44 -5.25
CA ARG A 429 14.82 14.89 -5.03
C ARG A 429 16.23 15.43 -5.02
N GLN A 430 16.45 16.50 -5.77
CA GLN A 430 17.74 17.18 -5.81
C GLN A 430 18.10 17.78 -4.44
N ALA A 431 19.36 17.66 -4.02
CA ALA A 431 19.88 18.38 -2.86
C ALA A 431 20.16 19.85 -3.21
N THR A 432 19.88 20.80 -2.31
CA THR A 432 20.17 22.23 -2.54
C THR A 432 21.63 22.60 -2.28
N GLY A 433 22.47 21.62 -1.89
CA GLY A 433 23.83 21.86 -1.40
C GLY A 433 23.90 22.37 0.05
N ALA A 434 22.78 22.78 0.64
CA ALA A 434 22.73 23.16 2.05
C ALA A 434 22.68 21.90 2.93
N ARG A 435 23.59 21.85 3.90
CA ARG A 435 23.72 20.76 4.85
C ARG A 435 23.80 21.32 6.26
N ARG A 436 23.28 20.57 7.22
CA ARG A 436 23.31 20.95 8.63
C ARG A 436 23.90 19.79 9.43
N GLU A 437 24.77 20.11 10.39
CA GLU A 437 25.12 19.14 11.42
C GLU A 437 23.87 18.79 12.22
N PRO A 438 23.44 17.52 12.20
CA PRO A 438 22.22 17.12 12.88
C PRO A 438 22.48 17.06 14.39
N SER A 439 21.50 17.44 15.22
CA SER A 439 21.71 17.49 16.67
C SER A 439 20.67 16.66 17.41
N SER A 440 21.13 15.66 18.17
CA SER A 440 20.26 14.87 19.05
C SER A 440 19.85 15.62 20.33
N GLN A 441 20.39 16.83 20.55
CA GLN A 441 20.10 17.67 21.73
C GLN A 441 19.91 19.14 21.34
N VAL A 442 19.00 19.85 22.02
CA VAL A 442 18.98 21.32 21.97
C VAL A 442 20.08 21.80 22.90
N ALA A 443 21.19 22.30 22.36
CA ALA A 443 22.21 22.91 23.19
C ALA A 443 21.61 24.17 23.88
N PRO A 444 21.77 24.33 25.21
CA PRO A 444 21.42 25.59 25.86
C PRO A 444 22.23 26.73 25.22
N PRO A 445 21.68 27.96 25.16
CA PRO A 445 22.39 29.09 24.56
C PRO A 445 23.77 29.26 25.20
N ALA A 446 24.80 29.40 24.38
CA ALA A 446 26.17 29.47 24.85
C ALA A 446 26.34 30.64 25.84
N ALA A 447 26.86 30.34 27.03
CA ALA A 447 27.38 31.38 27.90
C ALA A 447 28.55 32.06 27.18
N GLY A 448 28.54 33.40 27.13
CA GLY A 448 29.53 34.18 26.38
C GLY A 448 30.96 33.72 26.66
N GLY A 449 31.64 33.22 25.61
CA GLY A 449 33.03 32.76 25.68
C GLY A 449 33.23 31.23 25.68
N ALA A 450 32.18 30.41 25.66
CA ALA A 450 32.32 28.96 25.50
C ALA A 450 32.76 28.59 24.07
N ARG A 451 33.78 27.73 23.94
CA ARG A 451 34.20 27.14 22.67
C ARG A 451 33.04 26.33 22.10
N ASP A 452 32.84 26.45 20.79
CA ASP A 452 31.92 25.64 20.00
C ASP A 452 32.31 24.16 20.15
N THR A 453 31.65 23.46 21.09
CA THR A 453 31.74 22.02 21.20
C THR A 453 30.87 21.50 20.06
N GLY A 454 31.47 21.17 18.92
CA GLY A 454 30.77 20.78 17.69
C GLY A 454 29.63 19.78 17.92
N ALA A 455 28.75 19.62 16.93
CA ALA A 455 27.51 18.86 17.11
C ALA A 455 27.76 17.45 17.71
N PRO A 456 26.87 16.99 18.61
CA PRO A 456 27.02 15.68 19.23
C PRO A 456 27.09 14.57 18.17
N PRO A 457 27.81 13.47 18.44
CA PRO A 457 27.93 12.36 17.50
C PRO A 457 26.56 11.75 17.19
N LEU A 458 26.45 11.14 16.01
CA LEU A 458 25.28 10.32 15.63
C LEU A 458 25.03 9.26 16.71
N GLY A 459 23.75 9.06 17.07
CA GLY A 459 23.36 8.00 17.99
C GLY A 459 23.67 6.61 17.44
N ASP A 460 23.95 5.65 18.31
CA ASP A 460 24.09 4.25 17.93
C ASP A 460 22.74 3.73 17.37
N PRO A 461 22.72 3.14 16.15
CA PRO A 461 21.50 2.62 15.55
C PRO A 461 20.76 1.60 16.43
N GLY A 462 21.48 0.70 17.10
CA GLY A 462 20.90 -0.33 17.95
C GLY A 462 20.22 0.27 19.18
N GLU A 463 20.89 1.19 19.87
CA GLU A 463 20.33 1.87 21.04
C GLU A 463 19.11 2.74 20.67
N ALA A 464 19.20 3.50 19.57
CA ALA A 464 18.12 4.35 19.08
C ALA A 464 16.89 3.52 18.70
N LEU A 465 17.07 2.40 17.98
CA LEU A 465 16.00 1.48 17.62
C LEU A 465 15.42 0.77 18.84
N ALA A 466 16.23 0.36 19.82
CA ALA A 466 15.73 -0.25 21.04
C ALA A 466 14.88 0.73 21.86
N ALA A 467 15.27 2.00 21.92
CA ALA A 467 14.47 3.05 22.55
C ALA A 467 13.14 3.31 21.81
N ALA A 468 13.17 3.37 20.48
CA ALA A 468 11.98 3.54 19.66
C ALA A 468 11.03 2.34 19.79
N GLN A 469 11.55 1.11 19.77
CA GLN A 469 10.78 -0.12 19.98
C GLN A 469 10.07 -0.12 21.33
N ARG A 470 10.74 0.27 22.42
CA ARG A 470 10.11 0.38 23.75
C ARG A 470 8.93 1.36 23.76
N ARG A 471 9.04 2.49 23.05
CA ARG A 471 7.93 3.45 22.92
C ARG A 471 6.74 2.85 22.17
N VAL A 472 7.00 2.18 21.03
CA VAL A 472 5.95 1.51 20.24
C VAL A 472 5.22 0.46 21.07
N LEU A 473 5.95 -0.37 21.82
CA LEU A 473 5.34 -1.41 22.67
C LEU A 473 4.56 -0.79 23.84
N ALA A 474 5.05 0.30 24.42
CA ALA A 474 4.34 1.02 25.46
C ALA A 474 3.01 1.60 24.97
N GLU A 475 3.01 2.23 23.79
CA GLU A 475 1.82 2.77 23.16
C GLU A 475 0.81 1.66 22.82
N LEU A 476 1.28 0.52 22.30
CA LEU A 476 0.44 -0.63 21.99
C LEU A 476 -0.21 -1.22 23.25
N ALA A 477 0.54 -1.34 24.34
CA ALA A 477 0.04 -1.84 25.61
C ALA A 477 -1.06 -0.93 26.19
N VAL A 478 -0.89 0.39 26.10
CA VAL A 478 -1.92 1.36 26.52
C VAL A 478 -3.20 1.20 25.68
N ARG A 479 -3.09 1.01 24.37
CA ARG A 479 -4.26 0.78 23.50
C ARG A 479 -5.00 -0.51 23.83
N GLY A 480 -4.26 -1.59 24.08
CA GLY A 480 -4.83 -2.90 24.39
C GLY A 480 -5.52 -2.99 25.75
N ALA A 481 -5.15 -2.15 26.72
CA ALA A 481 -5.63 -2.26 28.10
C ALA A 481 -7.04 -1.70 28.34
N GLY A 482 -7.65 -1.02 27.35
CA GLY A 482 -9.00 -0.45 27.45
C GLY A 482 -9.08 0.84 28.28
N GLU A 483 -10.26 1.47 28.32
CA GLU A 483 -10.48 2.68 29.11
C GLU A 483 -10.36 2.38 30.63
N GLY A 484 -9.45 3.06 31.33
CA GLY A 484 -9.27 2.95 32.78
C GLY A 484 -8.07 2.12 33.25
N ALA A 485 -7.26 1.58 32.34
CA ALA A 485 -6.00 0.92 32.72
C ALA A 485 -4.93 1.93 33.17
N ASP A 486 -4.30 1.68 34.32
CA ASP A 486 -3.12 2.45 34.75
C ASP A 486 -1.95 2.13 33.80
N TYR A 487 -1.28 3.19 33.30
CA TYR A 487 -0.09 3.13 32.47
C TYR A 487 0.97 2.14 33.02
N ARG A 488 1.16 2.09 34.34
CA ARG A 488 2.10 1.14 34.97
C ARG A 488 1.68 -0.32 34.83
N SER A 489 0.37 -0.58 34.89
CA SER A 489 -0.19 -1.93 34.75
C SER A 489 -0.21 -2.43 33.30
N ALA A 490 -0.32 -1.51 32.32
CA ALA A 490 -0.20 -1.82 30.91
C ALA A 490 1.24 -2.22 30.52
N LEU A 491 2.24 -1.63 31.18
CA LEU A 491 3.66 -1.92 30.93
C LEU A 491 4.23 -3.13 31.70
N ALA A 492 3.40 -3.85 32.47
CA ALA A 492 3.84 -4.98 33.27
C ALA A 492 4.52 -6.06 32.38
N PRO A 493 5.75 -6.52 32.71
CA PRO A 493 6.51 -7.46 31.89
C PRO A 493 5.75 -8.75 31.56
N GLU A 494 4.95 -9.23 32.50
CA GLU A 494 4.12 -10.45 32.40
C GLU A 494 3.02 -10.36 31.33
N ARG A 495 2.72 -9.15 30.83
CA ARG A 495 1.71 -8.87 29.79
C ARG A 495 2.32 -8.42 28.46
N GLN A 496 3.65 -8.35 28.36
CA GLN A 496 4.29 -7.91 27.13
C GLN A 496 4.22 -9.02 26.08
N PRO A 497 3.78 -8.70 24.84
CA PRO A 497 3.74 -9.69 23.78
C PRO A 497 5.15 -10.15 23.41
N GLU A 498 5.27 -11.36 22.84
CA GLU A 498 6.51 -11.77 22.19
C GLU A 498 6.83 -10.80 21.04
N VAL A 499 8.08 -10.33 21.00
CA VAL A 499 8.57 -9.42 19.97
C VAL A 499 9.85 -9.97 19.37
N ARG A 500 9.89 -10.06 18.05
CA ARG A 500 11.04 -10.57 17.30
C ARG A 500 11.38 -9.60 16.17
N ASP A 501 12.67 -9.36 15.93
CA ASP A 501 13.10 -8.62 14.76
C ASP A 501 12.90 -9.48 13.51
N VAL A 502 12.35 -8.89 12.44
CA VAL A 502 12.21 -9.59 11.17
C VAL A 502 13.57 -9.61 10.47
N PRO A 503 14.15 -10.79 10.19
CA PRO A 503 15.48 -10.88 9.58
C PRO A 503 15.57 -10.14 8.25
N GLY A 504 16.72 -9.51 7.99
CA GLY A 504 16.99 -8.81 6.72
C GLY A 504 16.27 -7.48 6.54
N THR A 505 15.62 -6.93 7.59
CA THR A 505 14.86 -5.67 7.50
C THR A 505 15.53 -4.46 8.16
N LEU A 506 16.67 -4.66 8.85
CA LEU A 506 17.45 -3.56 9.40
C LEU A 506 18.04 -2.71 8.27
N GLN A 507 17.79 -1.41 8.33
CA GLN A 507 18.29 -0.43 7.38
C GLN A 507 18.81 0.79 8.14
N VAL A 508 19.98 1.27 7.74
CA VAL A 508 20.60 2.49 8.26
C VAL A 508 20.90 3.39 7.07
N GLY A 509 20.43 4.64 7.11
CA GLY A 509 20.49 5.52 5.95
C GLY A 509 19.80 6.86 6.20
N TYR A 510 19.22 7.44 5.15
CA TYR A 510 18.46 8.69 5.23
C TYR A 510 16.94 8.45 5.23
N GLU A 511 16.24 8.99 6.22
CA GLU A 511 14.78 9.15 6.18
C GLU A 511 14.44 10.54 5.61
N ILE A 512 13.46 10.60 4.72
CA ILE A 512 13.00 11.85 4.10
C ILE A 512 11.66 12.27 4.72
N GLU A 513 11.67 13.46 5.33
CA GLU A 513 10.48 14.13 5.84
C GLU A 513 10.44 15.57 5.34
N GLY A 514 9.32 15.96 4.71
CA GLY A 514 9.20 17.29 4.11
C GLY A 514 10.31 17.53 3.08
N ASN A 515 11.14 18.54 3.30
CA ASN A 515 12.27 18.92 2.44
C ASN A 515 13.63 18.58 3.06
N GLU A 516 13.67 17.62 3.99
CA GLU A 516 14.89 17.22 4.68
C GLU A 516 15.09 15.72 4.56
N ALA A 517 16.34 15.31 4.33
CA ALA A 517 16.80 13.94 4.48
C ALA A 517 17.72 13.89 5.70
N PHE A 518 17.35 13.15 6.73
CA PHE A 518 18.10 13.09 8.00
C PHE A 518 18.59 11.67 8.31
N PRO A 519 19.76 11.52 8.96
CA PRO A 519 20.28 10.25 9.44
C PRO A 519 19.29 9.47 10.31
N ALA A 520 18.97 8.23 9.92
CA ALA A 520 18.01 7.39 10.60
C ALA A 520 18.35 5.90 10.49
N ALA A 521 17.77 5.11 11.38
CA ALA A 521 17.74 3.67 11.29
C ALA A 521 16.29 3.18 11.38
N ARG A 522 16.02 2.04 10.75
CA ARG A 522 14.73 1.36 10.86
C ARG A 522 14.88 -0.15 10.83
N LYS A 523 13.92 -0.84 11.42
CA LYS A 523 13.76 -2.29 11.31
C LYS A 523 12.29 -2.66 11.40
N LEU A 524 11.94 -3.82 10.84
CA LEU A 524 10.61 -4.38 11.02
C LEU A 524 10.63 -5.31 12.24
N ILE A 525 9.65 -5.17 13.12
CA ILE A 525 9.41 -6.09 14.23
C ILE A 525 8.14 -6.88 13.97
N GLU A 526 8.10 -8.10 14.45
CA GLU A 526 6.91 -8.96 14.51
C GLU A 526 6.48 -9.08 15.97
N ILE A 527 5.19 -8.87 16.23
CA ILE A 527 4.57 -8.88 17.56
C ILE A 527 3.49 -9.96 17.58
N GLY A 528 3.54 -10.85 18.57
CA GLY A 528 2.56 -11.91 18.78
C GLY A 528 3.19 -13.31 18.84
N PRO A 529 2.41 -14.33 19.22
CA PRO A 529 2.88 -15.70 19.37
C PRO A 529 3.16 -16.36 18.00
N GLU A 530 4.03 -17.36 18.00
CA GLU A 530 4.38 -18.10 16.79
C GLU A 530 3.17 -18.82 16.17
N ASP A 531 2.35 -19.49 16.99
CA ASP A 531 1.19 -20.26 16.52
C ASP A 531 -0.13 -19.45 16.51
N GLY A 532 -0.06 -18.12 16.39
CA GLY A 532 -1.23 -17.25 16.42
C GLY A 532 -1.20 -16.08 15.46
N VAL A 533 -2.06 -15.10 15.73
CA VAL A 533 -2.17 -13.88 14.92
C VAL A 533 -0.96 -12.99 15.21
N ARG A 534 -0.25 -12.59 14.14
CA ARG A 534 0.98 -11.80 14.23
C ARG A 534 0.79 -10.46 13.55
N THR A 535 1.42 -9.43 14.10
CA THR A 535 1.47 -8.09 13.52
C THR A 535 2.89 -7.74 13.16
N ARG A 536 3.10 -7.10 12.01
CA ARG A 536 4.39 -6.49 11.67
C ARG A 536 4.33 -4.98 11.76
N ARG A 537 5.39 -4.35 12.25
CA ARG A 537 5.46 -2.89 12.34
C ARG A 537 6.87 -2.38 12.11
N TRP A 538 6.97 -1.24 11.44
CA TRP A 538 8.23 -0.52 11.34
C TRP A 538 8.53 0.20 12.65
N VAL A 539 9.75 -0.01 13.14
CA VAL A 539 10.38 0.83 14.15
C VAL A 539 11.39 1.70 13.43
N THR A 540 11.18 3.01 13.45
CA THR A 540 12.10 4.00 12.85
C THR A 540 12.62 4.92 13.95
N ALA A 541 13.91 5.20 13.95
CA ALA A 541 14.56 6.07 14.91
C ALA A 541 15.49 7.07 14.19
N PRO A 542 15.34 8.39 14.43
CA PRO A 542 16.35 9.35 13.99
C PRO A 542 17.65 9.10 14.76
N LEU A 543 18.78 9.10 14.06
CA LEU A 543 20.11 9.02 14.66
C LEU A 543 20.64 10.41 15.04
N ALA A 544 20.18 11.42 14.30
CA ALA A 544 20.27 12.83 14.62
C ALA A 544 19.29 13.61 13.72
N ARG A 545 18.74 14.75 14.18
CA ARG A 545 17.80 15.58 13.40
C ARG A 545 18.11 17.07 13.51
#